data_AF-A0A6M0A483-F1
#
_entry.id   AF-A0A6M0A483-F1
#
_cell.length_a   1.000
_cell.length_b   1.000
_cell.length_c   1.000
_cell.angle_alpha   90.00
_cell.angle_beta   90.00
_cell.angle_gamma   90.00
#
_symmetry.space_group_name_H-M   'P 1'
#
loop_
_entity.id
_entity.type
_entity.pdbx_description
1 polymer ?
#
loop_
_entity_poly.entity_id
_entity_poly.type
_entity_poly.pdbx_seq_one_letter_code
_entity_poly.pdbx_strand_id
1 'polypeptide(L)'
;MICLAQRNKTIDFDQPFSIELGNNYKLRKYQQDLAERVLSQWKGGRQRVMAQLVTGGGKSVILSAIANYFVTQGLRILAIAHRKELITQLRDKLGEVTGLPVGCIKAGISPEPQHQIQVDNKRYRINSILYF
;
A
#
# COMPACT_ATOMS: atom_id res chain seq x y z
N MET A 1 -11.82 3.77 3.20
CA MET A 1 -10.68 3.64 4.12
C MET A 1 -9.84 2.50 3.58
N ILE A 2 -8.59 2.76 3.21
CA ILE A 2 -7.67 1.73 2.71
C ILE A 2 -6.64 1.50 3.82
N CYS A 3 -6.43 0.25 4.22
CA CYS A 3 -5.49 -0.12 5.27
C CYS A 3 -4.27 -0.77 4.62
N LEU A 4 -3.08 -0.29 4.98
CA LEU A 4 -1.83 -0.98 4.71
C LEU A 4 -1.43 -1.73 5.98
N ALA A 5 -1.24 -3.04 5.86
CA ALA A 5 -0.71 -3.87 6.93
C ALA A 5 0.66 -4.43 6.52
N GLN A 6 1.62 -4.36 7.44
CA GLN A 6 2.96 -4.96 7.34
C GLN A 6 3.25 -5.71 8.63
N ARG A 7 3.91 -6.88 8.53
CA ARG A 7 4.30 -7.70 9.68
C ARG A 7 5.79 -8.06 9.60
N ASN A 8 6.48 -7.91 10.72
CA ASN A 8 7.66 -8.70 11.11
C ASN A 8 8.99 -8.57 10.33
N LYS A 9 9.34 -7.40 9.81
CA LYS A 9 10.73 -7.09 9.43
C LYS A 9 11.15 -5.70 9.90
N THR A 10 12.43 -5.54 10.26
CA THR A 10 13.07 -4.25 10.53
C THR A 10 12.90 -3.37 9.29
N ILE A 11 12.04 -2.35 9.38
CA ILE A 11 11.85 -1.38 8.30
C ILE A 11 13.04 -0.43 8.36
N ASP A 12 13.71 -0.25 7.23
CA ASP A 12 14.76 0.75 7.10
C ASP A 12 14.11 2.09 6.76
N PHE A 13 13.82 2.89 7.79
CA PHE A 13 13.28 4.24 7.65
C PHE A 13 14.36 5.30 7.33
N ASP A 14 15.62 4.89 7.10
CA ASP A 14 16.69 5.79 6.71
C ASP A 14 16.85 5.86 5.18
N GLN A 15 16.23 4.93 4.43
CA GLN A 15 16.03 5.12 3.01
C GLN A 15 15.13 6.34 2.72
N PRO A 16 15.54 7.23 1.81
CA PRO A 16 14.76 8.42 1.47
C PRO A 16 13.47 8.02 0.73
N PHE A 17 12.37 8.70 1.07
CA PHE A 17 11.11 8.56 0.34
C PHE A 17 11.22 9.25 -1.02
N SER A 18 11.09 8.49 -2.10
CA SER A 18 11.16 9.02 -3.46
C SER A 18 9.88 9.75 -3.85
N ILE A 19 10.04 10.95 -4.41
CA ILE A 19 8.94 11.80 -4.92
C ILE A 19 8.49 11.33 -6.31
N GLU A 20 9.39 10.65 -7.02
CA GLU A 20 9.19 10.07 -8.34
C GLU A 20 8.86 8.58 -8.20
N LEU A 21 7.75 8.20 -8.82
CA LEU A 21 7.23 6.85 -8.88
C LEU A 21 7.47 6.27 -10.28
N GLY A 22 7.38 4.94 -10.41
CA GLY A 22 7.46 4.25 -11.70
C GLY A 22 6.56 4.90 -12.75
N ASN A 23 7.05 4.99 -13.99
CA ASN A 23 6.40 5.66 -15.14
C ASN A 23 6.17 7.18 -14.97
N ASN A 24 7.19 7.93 -14.52
CA ASN A 24 7.22 9.39 -14.58
C ASN A 24 6.13 10.09 -13.72
N TYR A 25 5.63 9.39 -12.70
CA TYR A 25 4.59 9.92 -11.81
C TYR A 25 5.24 10.70 -10.66
N LYS A 26 5.03 12.02 -10.61
CA LYS A 26 5.57 12.88 -9.55
C LYS A 26 4.51 13.24 -8.52
N LEU A 27 4.81 13.02 -7.24
CA LEU A 27 3.94 13.44 -6.13
C LEU A 27 3.90 14.96 -6.02
N ARG A 28 2.72 15.50 -5.75
CA ARG A 28 2.57 16.92 -5.37
C ARG A 28 3.08 17.12 -3.94
N LYS A 29 3.51 18.33 -3.61
CA LYS A 29 4.06 18.67 -2.29
C LYS A 29 3.18 18.19 -1.12
N TYR A 30 1.87 18.46 -1.16
CA TYR A 30 0.96 18.00 -0.10
C TYR A 30 0.84 16.45 0.00
N GLN A 31 1.03 15.74 -1.11
CA GLN A 31 0.97 14.27 -1.15
C GLN A 31 2.23 13.67 -0.53
N GLN A 32 3.38 14.25 -0.86
CA GLN A 32 4.66 13.94 -0.24
C GLN A 32 4.62 14.23 1.26
N ASP A 33 4.23 15.45 1.65
CA ASP A 33 4.14 15.85 3.07
C ASP A 33 3.24 14.89 3.87
N LEU A 34 2.11 14.45 3.29
CA LEU A 34 1.23 13.48 3.95
C LEU A 34 1.87 12.09 4.05
N ALA A 35 2.58 11.64 3.00
CA ALA A 35 3.28 10.37 3.01
C ALA A 35 4.41 10.34 4.05
N GLU A 36 5.25 11.37 4.09
CA GLU A 36 6.35 11.53 5.04
C GLU A 36 5.82 11.61 6.48
N ARG A 37 4.71 12.31 6.71
CA ARG A 37 4.01 12.28 8.01
C ARG A 37 3.61 10.87 8.38
N VAL A 38 3.02 10.10 7.47
CA VAL A 38 2.66 8.70 7.76
C VAL A 38 3.90 7.85 8.09
N LEU A 39 4.96 7.95 7.28
CA LEU A 39 6.21 7.22 7.48
C LEU A 39 6.89 7.58 8.82
N SER A 40 6.96 8.86 9.17
CA SER A 40 7.53 9.31 10.46
C SER A 40 6.75 8.80 11.67
N GLN A 41 5.42 8.68 11.57
CA GLN A 41 4.62 8.09 12.65
C GLN A 41 4.96 6.61 12.85
N TRP A 42 5.18 5.86 11.76
CA TRP A 42 5.64 4.47 11.82
C TRP A 42 7.09 4.37 12.32
N LYS A 43 8.00 5.26 11.89
CA LYS A 43 9.37 5.36 12.42
C LYS A 43 9.37 5.58 13.95
N GLY A 44 8.42 6.38 14.44
CA GLY A 44 8.18 6.59 15.88
C GLY A 44 7.47 5.44 16.61
N GLY A 45 7.31 4.26 15.99
CA GLY A 45 6.76 3.06 16.60
C GLY A 45 5.22 2.96 16.62
N ARG A 46 4.49 3.92 16.04
CA ARG A 46 3.01 3.84 15.99
C ARG A 46 2.58 2.82 14.96
N GLN A 47 1.98 1.72 15.37
CA GLN A 47 1.58 0.65 14.46
C GLN A 47 0.36 1.00 13.58
N ARG A 48 -0.51 1.91 14.03
CA ARG A 48 -1.80 2.22 13.38
C ARG A 48 -1.90 3.72 13.11
N VAL A 49 -1.76 4.11 11.85
CA VAL A 49 -1.80 5.50 11.40
C VAL A 49 -2.99 5.69 10.45
N MET A 50 -3.81 6.71 10.69
CA MET A 50 -4.94 7.06 9.83
C MET A 50 -4.64 8.35 9.07
N ALA A 51 -4.52 8.25 7.74
CA ALA A 51 -4.38 9.41 6.86
C ALA A 51 -5.75 9.86 6.32
N GLN A 52 -6.12 11.12 6.58
CA GLN A 52 -7.34 11.74 6.05
C GLN A 52 -7.01 12.68 4.88
N LEU A 53 -7.88 12.69 3.87
CA LEU A 53 -7.76 13.48 2.64
C LEU A 53 -9.15 13.53 1.98
N VAL A 54 -9.45 14.55 1.19
CA VAL A 54 -10.68 14.64 0.39
C VAL A 54 -10.69 13.60 -0.74
N THR A 55 -11.88 13.24 -1.23
CA THR A 55 -12.03 12.47 -2.48
C THR A 55 -11.44 13.27 -3.64
N GLY A 56 -10.79 12.60 -4.60
CA GLY A 56 -10.07 13.28 -5.69
C GLY A 56 -8.70 13.87 -5.28
N GLY A 57 -8.36 13.94 -3.99
CA GLY A 57 -7.06 14.43 -3.51
C GLY A 57 -5.85 13.53 -3.85
N GLY A 58 -6.10 12.35 -4.41
CA GLY A 58 -5.04 11.40 -4.79
C GLY A 58 -4.66 10.41 -3.69
N LYS A 59 -5.61 9.99 -2.85
CA LYS A 59 -5.37 8.95 -1.81
C LYS A 59 -4.70 7.69 -2.37
N SER A 60 -5.15 7.22 -3.52
CA SER A 60 -4.59 6.03 -4.16
C SER A 60 -3.15 6.24 -4.62
N VAL A 61 -2.78 7.46 -5.04
CA VAL A 61 -1.41 7.81 -5.45
C VAL A 61 -0.49 7.80 -4.22
N ILE A 62 -0.90 8.45 -3.13
CA ILE A 62 -0.15 8.46 -1.86
C ILE A 62 0.05 7.02 -1.35
N LEU A 63 -1.01 6.22 -1.39
CA LEU A 63 -0.94 4.83 -0.95
C LEU A 63 0.00 4.00 -1.83
N SER A 64 -0.06 4.20 -3.15
CA SER A 64 0.84 3.49 -4.09
C SER A 64 2.29 3.91 -3.89
N ALA A 65 2.54 5.18 -3.54
CA ALA A 65 3.87 5.66 -3.24
C ALA A 65 4.47 5.05 -1.97
N ILE A 66 3.68 5.04 -0.89
CA ILE A 66 4.05 4.37 0.35
C ILE A 66 4.26 2.88 0.10
N ALA A 67 3.42 2.26 -0.73
CA ALA A 67 3.58 0.87 -1.07
C ALA A 67 4.87 0.60 -1.86
N ASN A 68 5.19 1.45 -2.84
CA ASN A 68 6.43 1.36 -3.58
C ASN A 68 7.66 1.41 -2.66
N TYR A 69 7.69 2.36 -1.73
CA TYR A 69 8.76 2.54 -0.76
C TYR A 69 9.07 1.25 0.04
N PHE A 70 8.04 0.57 0.52
CA PHE A 70 8.22 -0.67 1.29
C PHE A 70 8.60 -1.85 0.38
N VAL A 71 8.01 -1.95 -0.80
CA VAL A 71 8.31 -3.03 -1.75
C VAL A 71 9.73 -2.94 -2.27
N THR A 72 10.27 -1.73 -2.49
CA THR A 72 11.69 -1.52 -2.83
C THR A 72 12.64 -1.96 -1.72
N GLN A 73 12.16 -2.09 -0.48
CA GLN A 73 12.90 -2.67 0.66
C GLN A 73 12.72 -4.20 0.78
N GLY A 74 12.01 -4.83 -0.16
CA GLY A 74 11.66 -6.25 -0.10
C GLY A 74 10.65 -6.59 0.99
N LEU A 75 9.87 -5.59 1.43
CA LEU A 75 8.77 -5.76 2.38
C LEU A 75 7.49 -6.10 1.64
N ARG A 76 6.63 -6.83 2.33
CA ARG A 76 5.33 -7.26 1.82
C ARG A 76 4.23 -6.34 2.30
N ILE A 77 3.21 -6.15 1.47
CA ILE A 77 2.12 -5.21 1.71
C ILE A 77 0.79 -5.84 1.41
N LEU A 78 -0.14 -5.68 2.36
CA LEU A 78 -1.55 -5.97 2.17
C LEU A 78 -2.34 -4.66 2.16
N ALA A 79 -3.03 -4.40 1.05
CA ALA A 79 -3.89 -3.24 0.90
C ALA A 79 -5.38 -3.63 0.88
N ILE A 80 -6.15 -3.12 1.84
CA ILE A 80 -7.53 -3.57 2.08
C ILE A 80 -8.53 -2.45 1.78
N ALA A 81 -9.55 -2.71 0.96
CA ALA A 81 -10.67 -1.79 0.75
C ALA A 81 -12.03 -2.52 0.86
N HIS A 82 -13.14 -1.79 1.01
CA HIS A 82 -14.47 -2.41 1.15
C HIS A 82 -15.21 -2.60 -0.19
N ARG A 83 -14.97 -1.71 -1.15
CA ARG A 83 -15.67 -1.71 -2.45
C ARG A 83 -14.84 -2.41 -3.50
N LYS A 84 -15.47 -3.26 -4.32
CA LYS A 84 -14.80 -4.05 -5.35
C LYS A 84 -14.12 -3.14 -6.40
N GLU A 85 -14.76 -2.04 -6.78
CA GLU A 85 -14.18 -1.11 -7.75
C GLU A 85 -12.89 -0.47 -7.21
N LEU A 86 -12.87 -0.15 -5.91
CA LEU A 86 -11.68 0.40 -5.26
C LEU A 86 -10.54 -0.59 -5.20
N ILE A 87 -10.82 -1.89 -5.04
CA ILE A 87 -9.79 -2.95 -5.06
C ILE A 87 -9.15 -3.04 -6.43
N THR A 88 -9.95 -3.08 -7.49
CA THR A 88 -9.44 -3.13 -8.87
C THR A 88 -8.62 -1.88 -9.19
N GLN A 89 -9.13 -0.69 -8.86
CA GLN A 89 -8.39 0.57 -9.04
C GLN A 89 -7.07 0.59 -8.28
N LEU A 90 -7.05 0.05 -7.06
CA LEU A 90 -5.83 -0.01 -6.26
C LEU A 90 -4.82 -0.97 -6.85
N ARG A 91 -5.27 -2.17 -7.26
CA ARG A 91 -4.44 -3.19 -7.90
C ARG A 91 -3.74 -2.63 -9.12
N ASP A 92 -4.52 -2.02 -10.01
CA ASP A 92 -4.00 -1.51 -11.28
C ASP A 92 -3.02 -0.35 -11.02
N LYS A 93 -3.33 0.56 -10.08
CA LYS A 93 -2.41 1.65 -9.71
C LYS A 93 -1.14 1.17 -9.03
N LEU A 94 -1.23 0.17 -8.16
CA LEU A 94 -0.08 -0.43 -7.50
C LEU A 94 0.82 -1.13 -8.53
N GLY A 95 0.25 -1.90 -9.46
CA GLY A 95 1.01 -2.54 -10.53
C GLY A 95 1.70 -1.52 -11.44
N GLU A 96 1.01 -0.43 -11.79
CA GLU A 96 1.57 0.66 -12.60
C GLU A 96 2.74 1.37 -11.90
N VAL A 97 2.59 1.69 -10.61
CA VAL A 97 3.58 2.46 -9.84
C VAL A 97 4.79 1.62 -9.43
N THR A 98 4.56 0.37 -9.03
CA THR A 98 5.63 -0.51 -8.50
C THR A 98 6.29 -1.35 -9.59
N GLY A 99 5.66 -1.49 -10.76
CA GLY A 99 6.11 -2.38 -11.83
C GLY A 99 6.02 -3.87 -11.45
N LEU A 100 5.40 -4.20 -10.31
CA LEU A 100 5.35 -5.56 -9.78
C LEU A 100 3.93 -6.15 -9.90
N PRO A 101 3.83 -7.48 -10.08
CA PRO A 101 2.55 -8.15 -10.10
C PRO A 101 1.85 -8.03 -8.74
N VAL A 102 0.57 -7.68 -8.78
CA VAL A 102 -0.27 -7.47 -7.58
C VAL A 102 -1.29 -8.61 -7.47
N GLY A 103 -1.13 -9.44 -6.44
CA GLY A 103 -2.05 -10.53 -6.15
C GLY A 103 -3.40 -10.02 -5.62
N CYS A 104 -4.47 -10.77 -5.89
CA CYS A 104 -5.81 -10.46 -5.38
C CYS A 104 -6.30 -11.61 -4.49
N ILE A 105 -6.58 -11.31 -3.24
CA ILE A 105 -7.20 -12.26 -2.31
C ILE A 105 -8.71 -12.06 -2.41
N LYS A 106 -9.42 -13.08 -2.92
CA LYS A 106 -10.88 -13.03 -3.07
C LYS A 106 -11.45 -14.44 -3.02
N ALA A 107 -12.65 -14.60 -2.45
CA ALA A 107 -13.35 -15.89 -2.52
C ALA A 107 -13.61 -16.29 -3.98
N GLY A 108 -13.19 -17.50 -4.35
CA GLY A 108 -13.32 -18.06 -5.69
C GLY A 108 -12.16 -17.78 -6.65
N ILE A 109 -11.10 -17.12 -6.20
CA ILE A 109 -9.85 -16.91 -6.95
C ILE A 109 -8.72 -17.58 -6.17
N SER A 110 -7.85 -18.34 -6.85
CA SER A 110 -6.66 -18.89 -6.20
C SER A 110 -5.79 -17.75 -5.69
N PRO A 111 -5.47 -17.70 -4.38
CA PRO A 111 -4.55 -16.70 -3.87
C PRO A 111 -3.17 -16.91 -4.47
N GLU A 112 -2.47 -15.82 -4.77
CA GLU A 112 -1.10 -15.82 -5.28
C GLU A 112 -0.15 -15.31 -4.18
N PRO A 113 0.11 -16.11 -3.13
CA PRO A 113 0.86 -15.68 -1.95
C PRO A 113 2.30 -15.27 -2.25
N GLN A 114 2.84 -15.67 -3.41
CA GLN A 114 4.16 -15.30 -3.90
C GLN A 114 4.31 -13.81 -4.21
N HIS A 115 3.20 -13.09 -4.47
CA HIS A 115 3.25 -11.67 -4.79
C HIS A 115 3.51 -10.83 -3.55
N GLN A 116 4.48 -9.91 -3.64
CA GLN A 116 4.86 -9.00 -2.55
C GLN A 116 3.75 -8.01 -2.19
N ILE A 117 2.89 -7.70 -3.17
CA ILE A 117 1.75 -6.80 -3.02
C ILE A 117 0.48 -7.63 -3.17
N GLN A 118 -0.42 -7.53 -2.20
CA GLN A 118 -1.75 -8.12 -2.30
C GLN A 118 -2.85 -7.10 -1.97
N VAL A 119 -3.98 -7.26 -2.66
CA VAL A 119 -5.19 -6.48 -2.40
C VAL A 119 -6.32 -7.40 -1.94
N ASP A 120 -7.11 -6.96 -0.96
CA ASP A 120 -8.22 -7.76 -0.40
C ASP A 120 -9.45 -6.89 -0.07
N ASN A 121 -10.64 -7.47 -0.22
CA ASN A 121 -11.86 -6.88 0.30
C ASN A 121 -12.06 -7.24 1.77
N LYS A 122 -12.25 -6.24 2.64
CA LYS A 122 -12.50 -6.37 4.09
C LYS A 122 -13.57 -7.42 4.47
N ARG A 123 -14.48 -7.78 3.55
CA ARG A 123 -15.51 -8.81 3.76
C ARG A 123 -14.94 -10.22 3.96
N TYR A 124 -13.71 -10.49 3.52
CA TYR A 124 -13.06 -11.79 3.69
C TYR A 124 -12.22 -11.78 4.97
N ARG A 125 -12.91 -12.12 6.06
CA ARG A 125 -12.44 -12.52 7.40
C ARG A 125 -10.95 -12.94 7.44
N ILE A 126 -10.11 -12.07 8.01
CA ILE A 126 -8.94 -12.22 8.94
C ILE A 126 -8.01 -13.46 8.83
N ASN A 127 -8.46 -14.61 8.34
CA ASN A 127 -7.64 -15.80 8.13
C ASN A 127 -6.70 -15.71 6.91
N SER A 128 -6.95 -14.82 5.94
CA SER A 128 -5.96 -14.57 4.86
C SER A 128 -4.69 -13.89 5.36
N ILE A 129 -4.75 -13.20 6.51
CA ILE A 129 -3.57 -12.63 7.18
C ILE A 129 -2.66 -13.75 7.72
N LEU A 130 -3.14 -14.98 7.89
CA LEU A 130 -2.31 -16.12 8.30
C LEU A 130 -1.36 -16.62 7.19
N TYR A 131 -1.57 -16.20 5.95
CA TYR A 131 -0.68 -16.49 4.82
C TYR A 131 0.35 -15.37 4.56
N PHE A 132 0.43 -14.38 5.46
CA PHE A 132 1.32 -13.21 5.40
C PHE A 132 2.25 -13.07 6.60
#